data_AF-R0F0Z9-F1
#
_entry.id   AF-R0F0Z9-F1
#
_cell.length_a   1.000
_cell.length_b   1.000
_cell.length_c   1.000
_cell.angle_alpha   90.00
_cell.angle_beta   90.00
_cell.angle_gamma   90.00
#
_symmetry.space_group_name_H-M   'P 1'
#
loop_
_entity.id
_entity.type
_entity.pdbx_description
1 polymer ?
#
loop_
_entity_poly.entity_id
_entity_poly.type
_entity_poly.pdbx_seq_one_letter_code
_entity_poly.pdbx_strand_id
1 'polypeptide(L)'
;MIGIWGPSGIGKTTIARVAYSKFSNNFQLSVFMESLEVNYTRPFSDDYSAKLHLQQQFMSQITNQNDMKISHLGVVKDRLKDKKVLVVLDGVDQSMQLDAMAKET
;
A
#
# COMPACT_ATOMS: atom_id res chain seq x y z
N MET A 1 8.66 8.75 4.50
CA MET A 1 7.47 8.09 5.07
C MET A 1 7.00 8.89 6.27
N ILE A 2 5.68 9.02 6.50
CA ILE A 2 5.09 9.63 7.70
C ILE A 2 4.27 8.55 8.39
N GLY A 3 4.47 8.36 9.69
CA GLY A 3 3.72 7.40 10.49
C GLY A 3 2.66 8.07 11.37
N ILE A 4 1.45 7.51 11.42
CA ILE A 4 0.38 7.92 12.35
C ILE A 4 0.14 6.74 13.29
N TRP A 5 0.41 6.94 14.58
CA TRP A 5 0.33 5.88 15.59
C TRP A 5 -0.34 6.40 16.87
N GLY A 6 -0.87 5.48 17.68
CA GLY A 6 -1.63 5.82 18.88
C GLY A 6 -2.70 4.78 19.24
N PRO A 7 -3.40 4.96 20.37
CA PRO A 7 -4.39 4.01 20.88
C PRO A 7 -5.51 3.67 19.88
N SER A 8 -6.18 2.54 20.09
CA SER A 8 -7.39 2.20 19.32
C SER A 8 -8.47 3.28 19.54
N GLY A 9 -9.24 3.58 18.49
CA GLY A 9 -10.33 4.56 18.56
C GLY A 9 -9.92 6.04 18.57
N ILE A 10 -8.63 6.40 18.63
CA ILE A 10 -8.19 7.81 18.68
C ILE A 10 -8.40 8.60 17.37
N GLY A 11 -8.83 7.94 16.29
CA GLY A 11 -9.13 8.60 15.01
C GLY A 11 -7.99 8.59 13.97
N LYS A 12 -7.01 7.68 14.08
CA LYS A 12 -5.87 7.56 13.12
C LYS A 12 -6.34 7.42 11.67
N THR A 13 -7.20 6.44 11.40
CA THR A 13 -7.78 6.19 10.08
C THR A 13 -8.56 7.40 9.57
N THR A 14 -9.30 8.08 10.46
CA THR A 14 -10.04 9.30 10.12
C THR A 14 -9.11 10.42 9.67
N ILE A 15 -8.01 10.67 10.39
CA ILE A 15 -7.00 11.67 10.03
C ILE A 15 -6.37 11.33 8.68
N ALA A 16 -5.99 10.05 8.49
CA ALA A 16 -5.41 9.59 7.24
C ALA A 16 -6.37 9.80 6.05
N ARG A 17 -7.67 9.52 6.24
CA ARG A 17 -8.70 9.67 5.21
C ARG A 17 -8.93 11.14 4.83
N VAL A 18 -8.95 12.03 5.81
CA VAL A 18 -9.05 13.48 5.57
C VAL A 18 -7.79 14.03 4.89
N ALA A 19 -6.60 13.57 5.27
CA ALA A 19 -5.37 13.94 4.60
C ALA A 19 -5.38 13.47 3.13
N TYR A 20 -5.77 12.22 2.89
CA TYR A 20 -5.89 11.67 1.54
C TYR A 20 -6.85 12.49 0.67
N SER A 21 -8.07 12.76 1.14
CA SER A 21 -9.06 13.53 0.37
C SER A 21 -8.59 14.95 0.05
N LYS A 22 -7.82 15.56 0.96
CA LYS A 22 -7.29 16.92 0.77
C LYS A 22 -6.11 16.97 -0.21
N PHE A 23 -5.26 15.95 -0.24
CA PHE A 23 -3.99 16.01 -0.94
C PHE A 23 -3.91 15.15 -2.21
N SER A 24 -4.76 14.15 -2.38
CA SER A 24 -4.71 13.19 -3.50
C SER A 24 -4.62 13.87 -4.87
N ASN A 25 -5.41 14.92 -5.09
CA ASN A 25 -5.45 15.66 -6.36
C ASN A 25 -4.14 16.37 -6.73
N ASN A 26 -3.19 16.50 -5.79
CA ASN A 26 -1.87 17.08 -6.04
C ASN A 26 -0.82 16.06 -6.52
N PHE A 27 -1.24 14.80 -6.71
CA PHE A 27 -0.41 13.68 -7.13
C PHE A 27 -0.95 13.11 -8.45
N GLN A 28 -0.06 12.56 -9.27
CA GLN A 28 -0.45 11.95 -10.54
C GLN A 28 -1.20 10.64 -10.33
N LEU A 29 -0.84 9.92 -9.27
CA LEU A 29 -1.50 8.71 -8.84
C LEU A 29 -1.66 8.76 -7.33
N SER A 30 -2.79 8.27 -6.84
CA SER A 30 -3.04 8.20 -5.40
C SER A 30 -3.85 6.96 -5.07
N VAL A 31 -3.55 6.33 -3.94
CA VAL A 31 -4.36 5.21 -3.43
C VAL A 31 -4.42 5.23 -1.90
N PHE A 32 -5.59 4.88 -1.40
CA PHE A 32 -5.83 4.60 0.02
C PHE A 32 -6.09 3.11 0.17
N MET A 33 -5.16 2.39 0.78
CA MET A 33 -5.28 0.96 1.05
C MET A 33 -5.78 0.77 2.48
N GLU A 34 -7.08 0.45 2.61
CA GLU A 34 -7.70 0.12 3.90
C GLU A 34 -7.41 -1.32 4.30
N SER A 35 -7.18 -1.53 5.60
CA SER A 35 -7.24 -2.83 6.27
C SER A 35 -6.44 -3.92 5.54
N LEU A 36 -5.11 -3.79 5.54
CA LEU A 36 -4.19 -4.82 5.03
C LEU A 36 -4.42 -6.20 5.67
N GLU A 37 -5.07 -6.25 6.84
CA GLU A 37 -5.43 -7.47 7.59
C GLU A 37 -6.27 -8.50 6.80
N VAL A 38 -7.09 -8.11 5.82
CA VAL A 38 -8.18 -8.99 5.32
C VAL A 38 -7.71 -10.12 4.38
N ASN A 39 -6.49 -10.07 3.83
CA ASN A 39 -6.05 -11.07 2.84
C ASN A 39 -4.96 -12.05 3.30
N TYR A 40 -4.57 -12.02 4.58
CA TYR A 40 -3.65 -13.01 5.16
C TYR A 40 -4.34 -14.29 5.64
N THR A 41 -5.59 -14.52 5.23
CA THR A 41 -6.33 -15.75 5.51
C THR A 41 -5.77 -16.99 4.80
N ARG A 42 -4.83 -16.81 3.85
CA ARG A 42 -3.94 -17.89 3.43
C ARG A 42 -2.60 -17.77 4.14
N PRO A 43 -2.11 -18.83 4.80
CA PRO A 43 -0.70 -18.87 5.16
C PRO A 43 0.10 -18.83 3.86
N PHE A 44 0.73 -17.68 3.58
CA PHE A 44 1.73 -17.61 2.53
C PHE A 44 2.88 -18.54 2.92
N SER A 45 3.42 -19.26 1.95
CA SER A 45 4.55 -20.18 2.18
C SER A 45 5.82 -19.44 2.59
N ASP A 46 5.93 -18.15 2.26
CA ASP A 46 7.09 -17.31 2.48
C ASP A 46 6.76 -15.81 2.35
N ASP A 47 7.66 -14.97 2.87
CA ASP A 47 7.59 -13.50 2.81
C ASP A 47 7.53 -12.97 1.37
N TYR A 48 8.20 -13.63 0.42
CA TYR A 48 8.27 -13.17 -0.97
C TYR A 48 6.88 -13.18 -1.61
N SER A 49 6.16 -14.27 -1.45
CA SER A 49 4.79 -14.49 -1.94
C SER A 49 3.83 -13.46 -1.36
N ALA A 50 3.94 -13.19 -0.06
CA ALA A 50 3.14 -12.18 0.61
C ALA A 50 3.46 -10.77 0.09
N LYS A 51 4.75 -10.44 -0.10
CA LYS A 51 5.17 -9.13 -0.64
C LYS A 51 4.66 -8.93 -2.07
N LEU A 52 4.70 -9.98 -2.88
CA LEU A 52 4.25 -9.95 -4.26
C LEU A 52 2.73 -9.72 -4.34
N HIS A 53 1.97 -10.39 -3.48
CA HIS A 53 0.53 -10.22 -3.38
C HIS A 53 0.15 -8.77 -2.98
N LEU A 54 0.84 -8.19 -1.99
CA LEU A 54 0.64 -6.78 -1.62
C LEU A 54 0.92 -5.83 -2.79
N GLN A 55 2.02 -6.05 -3.51
CA GLN A 55 2.35 -5.24 -4.68
C GLN A 55 1.29 -5.38 -5.79
N GLN A 56 0.74 -6.57 -6.01
CA GLN A 56 -0.34 -6.80 -6.98
C GLN A 56 -1.62 -6.06 -6.57
N GLN A 57 -2.03 -6.16 -5.31
CA GLN A 57 -3.19 -5.44 -4.79
C GLN A 57 -3.01 -3.94 -4.91
N PHE A 58 -1.84 -3.42 -4.54
CA PHE A 58 -1.50 -2.00 -4.69
C PHE A 58 -1.60 -1.54 -6.15
N MET A 59 -1.00 -2.29 -7.07
CA MET A 59 -1.03 -1.93 -8.49
C MET A 59 -2.43 -1.98 -9.08
N SER A 60 -3.24 -2.96 -8.68
CA SER A 60 -4.65 -3.05 -9.10
C SER A 60 -5.42 -1.80 -8.68
N GLN A 61 -5.29 -1.39 -7.41
CA GLN A 61 -6.00 -0.23 -6.88
C GLN A 61 -5.49 1.10 -7.45
N ILE A 62 -4.17 1.30 -7.59
CA ILE A 62 -3.62 2.57 -8.07
C ILE A 62 -3.83 2.80 -9.57
N THR A 63 -3.95 1.72 -10.35
CA THR A 63 -4.18 1.80 -11.81
C THR A 63 -5.65 1.61 -12.20
N ASN A 64 -6.52 1.25 -11.25
CA ASN A 64 -7.90 0.78 -11.50
C ASN A 64 -7.96 -0.38 -12.51
N GLN A 65 -6.94 -1.24 -12.53
CA GLN A 65 -6.89 -2.42 -13.40
C GLN A 65 -7.00 -3.69 -12.57
N ASN A 66 -8.17 -4.33 -12.64
CA ASN A 66 -8.38 -5.64 -12.06
C ASN A 66 -7.45 -6.67 -12.74
N ASP A 67 -7.02 -7.68 -11.98
CA ASP A 67 -6.21 -8.80 -12.45
C ASP A 67 -4.81 -8.44 -12.99
N MET A 68 -4.25 -7.31 -12.56
CA MET A 68 -2.88 -6.95 -12.92
C MET A 68 -1.86 -7.93 -12.32
N LYS A 69 -1.30 -8.79 -13.17
CA LYS A 69 -0.21 -9.70 -12.76
C LYS A 69 1.12 -8.98 -12.70
N ILE A 70 1.75 -9.04 -11.52
CA ILE A 70 3.15 -8.65 -11.32
C ILE A 70 3.99 -9.92 -11.32
N SER A 71 5.03 -9.94 -12.14
CA SER A 71 5.91 -11.10 -12.30
C SER A 71 6.97 -11.24 -11.20
N HIS A 72 7.39 -10.14 -10.58
CA HIS A 72 8.41 -10.13 -9.52
C HIS A 72 8.35 -8.85 -8.68
N LEU A 73 8.97 -8.90 -7.50
CA LEU A 73 9.17 -7.71 -6.67
C LEU A 73 10.08 -6.71 -7.40
N GLY A 74 9.59 -5.49 -7.60
CA GLY A 74 10.34 -4.43 -8.30
C GLY A 74 9.61 -3.80 -9.48
N VAL A 75 8.69 -4.53 -10.12
CA VAL A 75 7.85 -4.02 -11.22
C VAL A 75 7.09 -2.75 -10.82
N VAL A 76 6.64 -2.70 -9.55
CA VAL A 76 5.98 -1.52 -8.99
C VAL A 76 6.88 -0.29 -9.03
N LYS A 77 8.13 -0.45 -8.56
CA LYS A 77 9.15 0.61 -8.57
C LYS A 77 9.38 1.08 -10.00
N ASP A 78 9.59 0.16 -10.93
CA ASP A 78 9.85 0.50 -12.34
C ASP A 78 8.69 1.24 -13.02
N ARG A 79 7.44 0.88 -12.69
CA ARG A 79 6.25 1.53 -13.26
C ARG A 79 5.96 2.90 -12.65
N LEU A 80 6.38 3.13 -11.41
CA LEU A 80 6.06 4.34 -10.65
C LEU A 80 7.25 5.30 -10.48
N LYS A 81 8.47 4.92 -10.86
CA LYS A 81 9.71 5.70 -10.63
C LYS A 81 9.65 7.15 -11.12
N ASP A 82 8.90 7.40 -12.20
CA ASP A 82 8.78 8.73 -12.82
C ASP A 82 7.43 9.40 -12.49
N LYS A 83 6.71 8.87 -11.49
CA LYS A 83 5.39 9.35 -11.10
C LYS A 83 5.40 9.96 -9.70
N LYS A 84 4.69 11.08 -9.54
CA LYS A 84 4.41 11.64 -8.22
C LYS A 84 3.23 10.87 -7.61
N VAL A 85 3.52 9.99 -6.65
CA VAL A 85 2.53 9.06 -6.07
C VAL A 85 2.24 9.36 -4.60
N LEU A 86 0.96 9.35 -4.21
CA LEU A 86 0.52 9.36 -2.81
C LEU A 86 -0.04 7.99 -2.43
N VAL A 87 0.54 7.36 -1.40
CA VAL A 87 0.06 6.09 -0.86
C VAL A 87 -0.30 6.29 0.60
N VAL A 88 -1.51 5.88 0.98
CA VAL A 88 -1.91 5.75 2.38
C VAL A 88 -2.13 4.28 2.68
N LEU A 89 -1.40 3.77 3.67
CA LEU A 89 -1.53 2.40 4.17
C LEU A 89 -2.18 2.47 5.55
N ASP A 90 -3.39 1.94 5.70
CA ASP A 90 -4.10 1.88 6.97
C ASP A 90 -4.06 0.46 7.55
N GLY A 91 -3.94 0.38 8.88
CA GLY A 91 -3.85 -0.91 9.58
C GLY A 91 -2.54 -1.66 9.35
N VAL A 92 -1.41 -0.95 9.20
CA VAL A 92 -0.08 -1.58 9.13
C VAL A 92 0.27 -2.18 10.50
N ASP A 93 0.39 -3.49 10.56
CA ASP A 93 0.68 -4.26 11.78
C ASP A 93 1.99 -5.05 11.67
N GLN A 94 2.55 -5.20 10.47
CA GLN A 94 3.76 -5.99 10.21
C GLN A 94 4.81 -5.22 9.40
N SER A 95 6.08 -5.38 9.76
CA SER A 95 7.21 -4.77 9.03
C SER A 95 7.29 -5.22 7.57
N MET A 96 6.87 -6.46 7.29
CA MET A 96 6.82 -7.04 5.95
C MET A 96 5.94 -6.24 4.98
N GLN A 97 4.87 -5.59 5.46
CA GLN A 97 4.01 -4.73 4.65
C GLN A 97 4.73 -3.45 4.21
N LEU A 98 5.47 -2.83 5.14
CA LEU A 98 6.30 -1.66 4.83
C LEU A 98 7.45 -2.05 3.88
N ASP A 99 8.05 -3.22 4.10
CA ASP A 99 9.08 -3.76 3.24
C ASP A 99 8.59 -3.98 1.80
N ALA A 100 7.35 -4.45 1.61
CA ALA A 100 6.75 -4.65 0.30
C ALA A 100 6.54 -3.34 -0.47
N MET A 101 6.23 -2.26 0.26
CA MET A 101 5.69 -1.02 -0.31
C MET A 101 6.70 0.13 -0.39
N ALA A 102 7.66 0.18 0.52
CA ALA A 102 8.51 1.36 0.72
C ALA A 102 10.01 1.06 0.82
N LYS A 103 10.42 -0.20 0.83
CA LYS A 103 11.84 -0.54 0.84
C LYS A 103 12.42 -0.39 -0.56
N GLU A 104 13.48 0.38 -0.66
CA GLU A 104 14.31 0.41 -1.87
C GLU A 104 15.08 -0.91 -1.94
N THR A 105 14.75 -1.75 -2.92
CA THR A 105 15.67 -2.77 -3.45
C THR A 105 16.70 -2.13 -4.37
#